data_AF-A0A7J9ELW8-F1
#
_entry.id   AF-A0A7J9ELW8-F1
#
_cell.length_a   1.000
_cell.length_b   1.000
_cell.length_c   1.000
_cell.angle_alpha   90.00
_cell.angle_beta   90.00
_cell.angle_gamma   90.00
#
_symmetry.space_group_name_H-M   'P 1'
#
loop_
_entity.id
_entity.type
_entity.pdbx_description
1 polymer ?
#
loop_
_entity_poly.entity_id
_entity_poly.type
_entity_poly.pdbx_seq_one_letter_code
_entity_poly.pdbx_strand_id
1 'polypeptide(L)'
;MDYPNNIAFKLHETVTHKECDDIVSDLERSGTVLLNCKILTLRTCYEFEPEALRVLSEIHQKPIVPLGLLPPSLSNIEDKGDENWEALKKWLDSKQEKSVFYVALGSEVSLSQESMHELAFGIEKSGLPFIWVVRKPPLDEEPFAEDMIPTEFEERVSKQGMVLRGWAPQLRILAHSSVGGFLTHCGWSSVIESLGLGKPLILFPGGNADFGLTARLMHWKKVGFEIERNDVDGSFKSDLVAACIKRVMGDPEGEQLRANALAIKEIFGNVK
;
A
#
# COMPACT_ATOMS: atom_id res chain seq x y z
N MET A 1 30.23 2.72 6.17
CA MET A 1 29.18 1.84 6.71
C MET A 1 28.55 1.18 5.52
N ASP A 2 28.72 -0.14 5.40
CA ASP A 2 28.20 -0.86 4.25
C ASP A 2 26.74 -1.21 4.53
N TYR A 3 25.83 -0.61 3.76
CA TYR A 3 24.41 -0.94 3.74
C TYR A 3 24.06 -1.48 2.35
N PRO A 4 23.39 -2.64 2.24
CA PRO A 4 23.38 -3.44 1.02
C PRO A 4 22.42 -2.94 -0.07
N ASN A 5 21.79 -1.78 0.10
CA ASN A 5 20.87 -1.24 -0.89
C ASN A 5 20.98 0.28 -1.02
N ASN A 6 20.57 0.78 -2.18
CA ASN A 6 20.56 2.20 -2.57
C ASN A 6 19.13 2.78 -2.57
N ILE A 7 18.27 2.29 -1.66
CA ILE A 7 16.90 2.78 -1.52
C ILE A 7 16.96 4.27 -1.14
N ALA A 8 16.54 5.15 -2.06
CA ALA A 8 16.55 6.60 -1.88
C ALA A 8 15.33 7.25 -2.55
N PHE A 9 14.81 8.33 -1.96
CA PHE A 9 13.71 9.10 -2.54
C PHE A 9 13.95 9.48 -4.00
N LYS A 10 12.91 9.38 -4.82
CA LYS A 10 12.88 9.96 -6.17
C LYS A 10 12.65 11.46 -6.08
N LEU A 11 13.07 12.21 -7.10
CA LEU A 11 12.99 13.67 -7.09
C LEU A 11 11.57 14.17 -6.79
N HIS A 12 10.57 13.67 -7.51
CA HIS A 12 9.17 14.04 -7.29
C HIS A 12 8.63 13.74 -5.88
N GLU A 13 9.23 12.80 -5.14
CA GLU A 13 8.84 12.46 -3.77
C GLU A 13 9.41 13.47 -2.75
N THR A 14 10.49 14.17 -3.11
CA THR A 14 11.17 15.15 -2.24
C THR A 14 10.64 16.57 -2.42
N VAL A 15 10.09 16.88 -3.60
CA VAL A 15 9.63 18.22 -3.97
C VAL A 15 8.20 18.50 -3.50
N THR A 16 7.42 17.45 -3.19
CA THR A 16 6.02 17.54 -2.73
C THR A 16 5.86 17.72 -1.23
N HIS A 17 6.94 17.85 -0.46
CA HIS A 17 6.82 18.17 0.97
C HIS A 17 6.18 19.54 1.15
N LYS A 18 4.93 19.54 1.61
CA LYS A 18 4.23 20.74 2.05
C LYS A 18 5.11 21.49 3.04
N GLU A 19 5.27 22.79 2.82
CA GLU A 19 5.88 23.67 3.80
C GLU A 19 5.14 23.48 5.14
N CYS A 20 5.90 23.19 6.19
CA CYS A 20 5.36 23.13 7.52
C CYS A 20 5.11 24.59 7.94
N ASP A 21 3.85 24.99 8.14
CA ASP A 21 3.48 26.34 8.61
C ASP A 21 3.94 26.63 10.05
N ASP A 22 4.70 25.71 10.65
CA ASP A 22 5.26 25.83 11.99
C ASP A 22 6.68 26.38 11.98
N ILE A 23 7.04 27.06 13.07
CA ILE A 23 8.39 27.64 13.31
C ILE A 23 9.49 26.56 13.32
N VAL A 24 9.13 25.30 13.57
CA VAL A 24 10.05 24.16 13.61
C VAL A 24 9.52 23.07 12.69
N SER A 25 10.34 22.64 11.74
CA SER A 25 9.97 21.59 10.80
C SER A 25 9.77 20.24 11.48
N ASP A 26 8.96 19.36 10.88
CA ASP A 26 8.79 17.98 11.38
C ASP A 26 10.11 17.19 11.36
N LEU A 27 11.03 17.53 10.46
CA LEU A 27 12.37 16.95 10.42
C LEU A 27 13.19 17.35 11.66
N GLU A 28 13.16 18.62 12.04
CA GLU A 28 13.84 19.12 13.25
C GLU A 28 13.22 18.54 14.53
N ARG A 29 11.88 18.45 14.58
CA ARG A 29 11.15 17.81 15.68
C ARG A 29 11.57 16.35 15.82
N SER A 30 11.50 15.60 14.72
CA SER A 30 11.87 14.17 14.68
C SER A 30 13.34 13.99 15.06
N GLY A 31 14.25 14.78 14.48
CA GLY A 31 15.67 14.75 14.79
C GLY A 31 15.95 15.04 16.27
N THR A 32 15.30 16.05 16.84
CA THR A 32 15.44 16.41 18.27
C THR A 32 14.97 15.27 19.18
N VAL A 33 13.81 14.65 18.87
CA VAL A 33 13.29 13.51 19.63
C VAL A 33 14.25 12.32 19.53
N LEU A 34 14.74 11.99 18.33
CA LEU A 34 15.70 10.92 18.10
C LEU A 34 17.02 11.16 18.85
N LEU A 35 17.52 12.39 18.88
CA LEU A 35 18.75 12.75 19.60
C LEU A 35 18.60 12.67 21.12
N ASN A 36 17.44 13.03 21.66
CA ASN A 36 17.22 13.11 23.11
C ASN A 36 16.58 11.84 23.73
N CYS A 37 16.07 10.91 22.91
CA CYS A 37 15.54 9.65 23.43
C CYS A 37 16.66 8.76 24.03
N LYS A 38 16.29 7.87 24.95
CA LYS A 38 17.21 6.88 25.53
C LYS A 38 17.19 5.54 24.81
N ILE A 39 16.06 5.19 24.21
CA ILE A 39 15.79 3.93 23.53
C ILE A 39 15.00 4.26 22.28
N LEU A 40 15.30 3.57 21.18
CA LEU A 40 14.54 3.63 19.94
C LEU A 40 13.76 2.34 19.78
N THR A 41 12.44 2.45 19.68
CA THR A 41 11.55 1.32 19.41
C THR A 41 10.99 1.43 18.01
N LEU A 42 10.95 0.32 17.28
CA LEU A 42 10.55 0.29 15.87
C LEU A 42 9.55 -0.83 15.64
N ARG A 43 8.51 -0.57 14.83
CA ARG A 43 7.56 -1.60 14.41
C ARG A 43 8.14 -2.42 13.26
N THR A 44 9.12 -3.25 13.57
CA THR A 44 9.79 -4.18 12.65
C THR A 44 10.35 -5.37 13.42
N CYS A 45 11.05 -6.29 12.76
CA CYS A 45 11.71 -7.45 13.37
C CYS A 45 13.06 -7.77 12.71
N TYR A 46 13.88 -8.55 13.41
CA TYR A 46 15.21 -8.96 12.94
C TYR A 46 15.14 -9.91 11.74
N GLU A 47 14.09 -10.72 11.63
CA GLU A 47 13.87 -11.62 10.51
C GLU A 47 13.62 -10.87 9.20
N PHE A 48 13.15 -9.62 9.28
CA PHE A 48 12.84 -8.80 8.12
C PHE A 48 13.92 -7.76 7.79
N GLU A 49 14.42 -7.01 8.78
CA GLU A 49 15.36 -5.89 8.59
C GLU A 49 16.61 -5.94 9.50
N PRO A 50 17.38 -7.04 9.50
CA PRO A 50 18.51 -7.18 10.41
C PRO A 50 19.63 -6.15 10.15
N GLU A 51 19.91 -5.84 8.88
CA GLU A 51 20.96 -4.87 8.54
C GLU A 51 20.58 -3.44 8.93
N ALA A 52 19.31 -3.06 8.73
CA ALA A 52 18.82 -1.73 9.10
C ALA A 52 18.86 -1.53 10.62
N LEU A 53 18.43 -2.53 11.39
CA LEU A 53 18.49 -2.50 12.85
C LEU A 53 19.93 -2.37 13.36
N ARG A 54 20.89 -3.09 12.75
CA ARG A 54 22.32 -2.96 13.06
C ARG A 54 22.84 -1.55 12.78
N VAL A 55 22.56 -1.04 11.58
CA VAL A 55 22.98 0.30 11.16
C VAL A 55 22.40 1.38 12.07
N LEU A 56 21.12 1.30 12.43
CA LEU A 56 20.49 2.25 13.36
C LEU A 56 21.18 2.25 14.74
N SER A 57 21.59 1.07 15.24
CA SER A 57 22.35 0.97 16.49
C SER A 57 23.71 1.66 16.38
N GLU A 58 24.40 1.52 15.24
CA GLU A 58 25.70 2.16 14.98
C GLU A 58 25.58 3.69 14.79
N ILE A 59 24.53 4.16 14.11
CA ILE A 59 24.28 5.60 13.88
C ILE A 59 23.91 6.29 15.18
N HIS A 60 22.94 5.75 15.92
CA HIS A 60 22.36 6.43 17.07
C HIS A 60 23.08 6.13 18.38
N GLN A 61 23.92 5.08 18.43
CA GLN A 61 24.66 4.66 19.63
C GLN A 61 23.74 4.45 20.85
N LYS A 62 22.55 3.87 20.61
CA LYS A 62 21.48 3.66 21.58
C LYS A 62 20.86 2.26 21.41
N PRO A 63 20.24 1.70 22.47
CA PRO A 63 19.45 0.48 22.34
C PRO A 63 18.34 0.63 21.30
N ILE A 64 18.37 -0.25 20.30
CA ILE A 64 17.31 -0.41 19.30
C ILE A 64 16.48 -1.64 19.69
N VAL A 65 15.17 -1.45 19.88
CA VAL A 65 14.24 -2.51 20.30
C VAL A 65 13.16 -2.69 19.23
N PRO A 66 13.27 -3.70 18.35
CA PRO A 66 12.17 -4.05 17.45
C PRO A 66 11.00 -4.60 18.27
N LEU A 67 9.80 -4.08 18.04
CA LEU A 67 8.57 -4.47 18.72
C LEU A 67 7.83 -5.63 18.02
N GLY A 68 8.35 -6.09 16.89
CA GLY A 68 7.63 -6.94 15.95
C GLY A 68 6.76 -6.12 14.99
N LEU A 69 6.15 -6.81 14.03
CA LEU A 69 5.32 -6.19 13.01
C LEU A 69 3.91 -5.85 13.51
N LEU A 70 3.47 -6.45 14.62
CA LEU A 70 2.17 -6.19 15.26
C LEU A 70 1.01 -6.23 14.24
N PRO A 71 0.84 -7.32 13.47
CA PRO A 71 -0.27 -7.42 12.53
C PRO A 71 -1.61 -7.44 13.28
N PRO A 72 -2.68 -6.84 12.72
CA PRO A 72 -4.00 -6.93 13.33
C PRO A 72 -4.53 -8.36 13.28
N SER A 73 -5.21 -8.79 14.35
CA SER A 73 -5.83 -10.12 14.40
C SER A 73 -7.16 -10.15 13.64
N LEU A 74 -7.35 -11.19 12.82
CA LEU A 74 -8.64 -11.49 12.19
C LEU A 74 -9.75 -11.74 13.23
N SER A 75 -9.39 -12.20 14.44
CA SER A 75 -10.35 -12.41 15.53
C SER A 75 -10.97 -11.12 16.07
N ASN A 76 -10.32 -9.97 15.84
CA ASN A 76 -10.77 -8.67 16.33
C ASN A 76 -11.71 -7.97 15.35
N ILE A 77 -11.98 -8.56 14.18
CA ILE A 77 -12.89 -7.97 13.21
C ILE A 77 -14.33 -8.30 13.63
N GLU A 78 -14.97 -7.41 14.39
CA GLU A 78 -16.35 -7.57 14.85
C GLU A 78 -17.31 -7.81 13.68
N ASP A 79 -18.02 -8.94 13.71
CA ASP A 79 -19.06 -9.28 12.74
C ASP A 79 -20.35 -8.55 13.06
N LYS A 80 -20.33 -7.23 12.85
CA LYS A 80 -21.53 -6.38 13.01
C LYS A 80 -22.45 -6.50 11.80
N GLY A 81 -22.86 -7.72 11.43
CA GLY A 81 -23.92 -8.02 10.45
C GLY A 81 -24.13 -6.95 9.38
N ASP A 82 -23.04 -6.54 8.72
CA ASP A 82 -23.05 -5.41 7.81
C ASP A 82 -23.56 -5.92 6.47
N GLU A 83 -24.79 -5.55 6.09
CA GLU A 83 -25.40 -5.97 4.83
C GLU A 83 -24.49 -5.67 3.62
N ASN A 84 -23.65 -4.62 3.72
CA ASN A 84 -22.67 -4.30 2.68
C ASN A 84 -21.54 -5.35 2.60
N TRP A 85 -21.15 -5.92 3.73
CA TRP A 85 -20.16 -7.00 3.77
C TRP A 85 -20.73 -8.28 3.16
N GLU A 86 -21.97 -8.65 3.46
CA GLU A 86 -22.58 -9.87 2.90
C GLU A 86 -22.70 -9.82 1.37
N ALA A 87 -23.10 -8.66 0.82
CA ALA A 87 -23.13 -8.45 -0.63
C ALA A 87 -21.73 -8.54 -1.26
N LEU A 88 -20.74 -7.88 -0.65
CA LEU A 88 -19.34 -7.91 -1.09
C LEU A 88 -18.76 -9.33 -1.02
N LYS A 89 -19.01 -10.03 0.09
CA LYS A 89 -18.58 -11.41 0.30
C LYS A 89 -19.18 -12.34 -0.76
N LYS A 90 -20.48 -12.24 -1.04
CA LYS A 90 -21.13 -13.03 -2.10
C LYS A 90 -20.50 -12.77 -3.48
N TRP A 91 -20.15 -11.52 -3.78
CA TRP A 91 -19.44 -11.20 -5.02
C TRP A 91 -18.05 -11.83 -5.03
N LEU A 92 -17.29 -11.73 -3.93
CA LEU A 92 -15.97 -12.33 -3.78
C LEU A 92 -16.00 -13.86 -3.88
N ASP A 93 -17.00 -14.51 -3.29
CA ASP A 93 -17.25 -15.96 -3.34
C ASP A 93 -17.54 -16.45 -4.77
N SER A 94 -18.04 -15.57 -5.65
CA SER A 94 -18.30 -15.90 -7.06
C SER A 94 -17.05 -15.87 -7.95
N LYS A 95 -15.91 -15.40 -7.44
CA LYS A 95 -14.65 -15.24 -8.20
C LYS A 95 -13.73 -16.43 -7.97
N GLN A 96 -12.83 -16.66 -8.93
CA GLN A 96 -11.80 -17.68 -8.80
C GLN A 96 -10.81 -17.34 -7.68
N GLU A 97 -10.17 -18.36 -7.12
CA GLU A 97 -9.14 -18.16 -6.11
C GLU A 97 -8.02 -17.25 -6.66
N LYS A 98 -7.57 -16.29 -5.85
CA LYS A 98 -6.51 -15.33 -6.19
C LYS A 98 -6.71 -14.55 -7.50
N SER A 99 -7.94 -14.46 -8.03
CA SER A 99 -8.19 -13.74 -9.29
C SER A 99 -8.50 -12.25 -9.11
N VAL A 100 -8.87 -11.82 -7.90
CA VAL A 100 -9.28 -10.43 -7.60
C VAL A 100 -8.08 -9.65 -7.07
N PHE A 101 -7.81 -8.45 -7.57
CA PHE A 101 -6.89 -7.53 -6.90
C PHE A 101 -7.66 -6.46 -6.11
N TYR A 102 -7.19 -6.16 -4.91
CA TYR A 102 -7.75 -5.12 -4.06
C TYR A 102 -7.00 -3.81 -4.31
N VAL A 103 -7.69 -2.68 -4.31
CA VAL A 103 -7.10 -1.34 -4.50
C VAL A 103 -7.53 -0.45 -3.35
N ALA A 104 -6.56 0.04 -2.57
CA ALA A 104 -6.80 1.04 -1.54
C ALA A 104 -5.55 1.89 -1.27
N LEU A 105 -5.72 3.21 -1.37
CA LEU A 105 -4.63 4.18 -1.18
C LEU A 105 -4.60 4.80 0.22
N GLY A 106 -5.30 4.20 1.18
CA GLY A 106 -5.31 4.65 2.57
C GLY A 106 -5.98 6.01 2.76
N SER A 107 -5.82 6.58 3.96
CA SER A 107 -6.38 7.88 4.33
C SER A 107 -5.42 9.05 4.11
N GLU A 108 -4.18 8.79 3.70
CA GLU A 108 -3.11 9.80 3.67
C GLU A 108 -2.70 10.20 2.24
N VAL A 109 -3.19 9.47 1.23
CA VAL A 109 -2.93 9.79 -0.17
C VAL A 109 -4.12 10.51 -0.78
N SER A 110 -3.84 11.69 -1.35
CA SER A 110 -4.76 12.44 -2.21
C SER A 110 -4.13 12.55 -3.60
N LEU A 111 -4.89 12.18 -4.63
CA LEU A 111 -4.45 12.26 -6.02
C LEU A 111 -5.13 13.42 -6.73
N SER A 112 -4.42 14.02 -7.69
CA SER A 112 -5.06 14.90 -8.67
C SER A 112 -6.11 14.13 -9.48
N GLN A 113 -7.10 14.83 -10.01
CA GLN A 113 -8.11 14.22 -10.88
C GLN A 113 -7.47 13.47 -12.05
N GLU A 114 -6.44 14.06 -12.70
CA GLU A 114 -5.71 13.42 -13.79
C GLU A 114 -5.07 12.08 -13.36
N SER A 115 -4.38 12.07 -12.21
CA SER A 115 -3.78 10.83 -11.68
C SER A 115 -4.85 9.80 -11.32
N MET A 116 -5.99 10.24 -10.78
CA MET A 116 -7.10 9.36 -10.45
C MET A 116 -7.73 8.74 -11.70
N HIS A 117 -7.83 9.50 -12.79
CA HIS A 117 -8.29 9.02 -14.08
C HIS A 117 -7.32 8.01 -14.70
N GLU A 118 -6.01 8.29 -14.73
CA GLU A 118 -5.00 7.36 -15.24
C GLU A 118 -4.98 6.05 -14.42
N LEU A 119 -5.19 6.12 -13.10
CA LEU A 119 -5.34 4.95 -12.24
C LEU A 119 -6.61 4.16 -12.59
N ALA A 120 -7.76 4.84 -12.72
CA ALA A 120 -9.02 4.21 -13.11
C ALA A 120 -8.89 3.48 -14.46
N PHE A 121 -8.38 4.17 -15.49
CA PHE A 121 -8.19 3.58 -16.80
C PHE A 121 -7.19 2.42 -16.77
N GLY A 122 -6.17 2.47 -15.92
CA GLY A 122 -5.24 1.35 -15.74
C GLY A 122 -5.89 0.12 -15.09
N ILE A 123 -6.73 0.34 -14.07
CA ILE A 123 -7.55 -0.70 -13.43
C ILE A 123 -8.49 -1.35 -14.46
N GLU A 124 -9.20 -0.53 -15.25
CA GLU A 124 -10.08 -1.00 -16.33
C GLU A 124 -9.30 -1.82 -17.38
N LYS A 125 -8.23 -1.26 -17.94
CA LYS A 125 -7.35 -1.91 -18.96
C LYS A 125 -6.68 -3.20 -18.47
N SER A 126 -6.55 -3.40 -17.16
CA SER A 126 -6.04 -4.65 -16.61
C SER A 126 -6.91 -5.85 -17.04
N GLY A 127 -8.22 -5.63 -17.24
CA GLY A 127 -9.19 -6.67 -17.55
C GLY A 127 -9.40 -7.70 -16.43
N LEU A 128 -8.77 -7.50 -15.26
CA LEU A 128 -8.84 -8.42 -14.14
C LEU A 128 -9.93 -7.99 -13.14
N PRO A 129 -10.55 -8.94 -12.42
CA PRO A 129 -11.49 -8.62 -11.36
C PRO A 129 -10.86 -7.77 -10.25
N PHE A 130 -11.59 -6.77 -9.75
CA PHE A 130 -11.05 -5.88 -8.71
C PHE A 130 -12.09 -5.41 -7.70
N ILE A 131 -11.60 -5.00 -6.54
CA ILE A 131 -12.34 -4.15 -5.60
C ILE A 131 -11.52 -2.87 -5.41
N TRP A 132 -12.13 -1.71 -5.64
CA TRP A 132 -11.47 -0.42 -5.46
C TRP A 132 -12.17 0.43 -4.41
N VAL A 133 -11.46 0.78 -3.35
CA VAL A 133 -11.92 1.74 -2.34
C VAL A 133 -11.54 3.14 -2.76
N VAL A 134 -12.55 3.95 -3.06
CA VAL A 134 -12.41 5.37 -3.39
C VAL A 134 -12.85 6.18 -2.18
N ARG A 135 -11.93 6.98 -1.64
CA ARG A 135 -12.22 7.86 -0.50
C ARG A 135 -13.15 8.99 -0.95
N LYS A 136 -14.13 9.35 -0.12
CA LYS A 136 -14.86 10.62 -0.26
C LYS A 136 -13.98 11.77 0.22
N PRO A 137 -13.89 12.90 -0.50
CA PRO A 137 -13.22 14.08 0.02
C PRO A 137 -13.90 14.56 1.31
N PRO A 138 -13.18 15.31 2.18
CA PRO A 138 -13.79 15.94 3.35
C PRO A 138 -14.96 16.85 2.94
N LEU A 139 -15.98 16.95 3.80
CA LEU A 139 -17.24 17.69 3.55
C LEU A 139 -17.05 19.19 3.21
N ASP A 140 -15.88 19.75 3.51
CA ASP A 140 -15.56 21.17 3.30
C ASP A 140 -14.94 21.46 1.91
N GLU A 141 -14.73 20.42 1.08
CA GLU A 141 -14.18 20.49 -0.28
C GLU A 141 -15.22 20.03 -1.33
N GLU A 142 -16.42 20.64 -1.36
CA GLU A 142 -17.45 20.34 -2.37
C GLU A 142 -17.62 21.52 -3.33
N PRO A 143 -17.24 21.34 -4.62
CA PRO A 143 -18.09 20.58 -5.54
C PRO A 143 -17.37 19.54 -6.43
N PHE A 144 -16.11 19.19 -6.16
CA PHE A 144 -15.32 18.29 -7.04
C PHE A 144 -15.48 16.79 -6.71
N ALA A 145 -16.28 16.42 -5.71
CA ALA A 145 -16.34 15.04 -5.21
C ALA A 145 -17.05 14.03 -6.13
N GLU A 146 -17.97 14.49 -6.99
CA GLU A 146 -18.67 13.61 -7.93
C GLU A 146 -17.77 13.17 -9.10
N ASP A 147 -16.73 13.94 -9.44
CA ASP A 147 -15.87 13.74 -10.62
C ASP A 147 -14.47 13.16 -10.31
N MET A 148 -14.28 12.52 -9.15
CA MET A 148 -12.97 11.95 -8.80
C MET A 148 -12.59 10.75 -9.66
N ILE A 149 -13.56 9.92 -10.04
CA ILE A 149 -13.36 8.83 -11.01
C ILE A 149 -13.98 9.21 -12.34
N PRO A 150 -13.47 8.69 -13.48
CA PRO A 150 -14.02 9.04 -14.78
C PRO A 150 -15.52 8.78 -14.88
N THR A 151 -16.25 9.66 -15.56
CA THR A 151 -17.68 9.49 -15.85
C THR A 151 -17.94 8.11 -16.46
N GLU A 152 -19.03 7.47 -16.04
CA GLU A 152 -19.45 6.12 -16.48
C GLU A 152 -18.46 4.98 -16.14
N PHE A 153 -17.39 5.23 -15.36
CA PHE A 153 -16.41 4.19 -15.02
C PHE A 153 -17.06 2.96 -14.37
N GLU A 154 -17.91 3.18 -13.36
CA GLU A 154 -18.59 2.10 -12.64
C GLU A 154 -19.50 1.28 -13.56
N GLU A 155 -20.12 1.90 -14.56
CA GLU A 155 -20.96 1.23 -15.56
C GLU A 155 -20.12 0.34 -16.47
N ARG A 156 -19.00 0.87 -17.00
CA ARG A 156 -18.07 0.14 -17.89
C ARG A 156 -17.48 -1.09 -17.20
N VAL A 157 -17.14 -0.97 -15.92
CA VAL A 157 -16.49 -2.04 -15.15
C VAL A 157 -17.45 -2.91 -14.34
N SER A 158 -18.76 -2.69 -14.42
CA SER A 158 -19.79 -3.36 -13.60
C SER A 158 -19.73 -4.90 -13.61
N LYS A 159 -19.26 -5.50 -14.70
CA LYS A 159 -19.05 -6.96 -14.82
C LYS A 159 -17.68 -7.42 -14.32
N GLN A 160 -16.71 -6.50 -14.26
CA GLN A 160 -15.32 -6.76 -13.93
C GLN A 160 -15.04 -6.55 -12.44
N GLY A 161 -15.44 -5.42 -11.85
CA GLY A 161 -15.06 -5.03 -10.50
C GLY A 161 -16.15 -4.31 -9.71
N MET A 162 -15.84 -4.02 -8.44
CA MET A 162 -16.68 -3.23 -7.54
C MET A 162 -15.93 -1.98 -7.07
N VAL A 163 -16.62 -0.84 -7.05
CA VAL A 163 -16.14 0.40 -6.43
C VAL A 163 -16.85 0.59 -5.10
N LEU A 164 -16.09 0.75 -4.03
CA LEU A 164 -16.59 1.01 -2.68
C LEU A 164 -16.23 2.45 -2.30
N ARG A 165 -17.21 3.26 -1.91
CA ARG A 165 -16.99 4.66 -1.55
C ARG A 165 -16.90 4.83 -0.03
N GLY A 166 -15.82 5.45 0.44
CA GLY A 166 -15.59 5.70 1.86
C GLY A 166 -14.76 4.60 2.53
N TRP A 167 -15.31 3.96 3.56
CA TRP A 167 -14.62 2.92 4.33
C TRP A 167 -14.92 1.52 3.77
N ALA A 168 -13.94 0.61 3.89
CA ALA A 168 -14.10 -0.80 3.58
C ALA A 168 -13.37 -1.67 4.62
N PRO A 169 -13.86 -2.89 4.90
CA PRO A 169 -13.20 -3.82 5.81
C PRO A 169 -11.95 -4.44 5.17
N GLN A 170 -10.90 -3.64 4.98
CA GLN A 170 -9.66 -3.99 4.25
C GLN A 170 -9.11 -5.35 4.67
N LEU A 171 -8.98 -5.60 5.97
CA LEU A 171 -8.44 -6.86 6.47
C LEU A 171 -9.32 -8.07 6.10
N ARG A 172 -10.65 -7.92 6.07
CA ARG A 172 -11.56 -9.00 5.62
C ARG A 172 -11.45 -9.24 4.12
N ILE A 173 -11.37 -8.17 3.33
CA ILE A 173 -11.21 -8.25 1.87
C ILE A 173 -9.89 -8.97 1.56
N LEU A 174 -8.78 -8.52 2.14
CA LEU A 174 -7.47 -9.15 1.97
C LEU A 174 -7.45 -10.60 2.45
N ALA A 175 -8.22 -10.95 3.49
CA ALA A 175 -8.28 -12.33 3.99
C ALA A 175 -9.06 -13.28 3.08
N HIS A 176 -9.87 -12.76 2.15
CA HIS A 176 -10.67 -13.58 1.25
C HIS A 176 -9.78 -14.38 0.28
N SER A 177 -10.18 -15.62 -0.03
CA SER A 177 -9.41 -16.55 -0.88
C SER A 177 -9.32 -16.06 -2.33
N SER A 178 -10.38 -15.45 -2.85
CA SER A 178 -10.40 -14.88 -4.20
C SER A 178 -9.52 -13.65 -4.38
N VAL A 179 -9.10 -12.97 -3.30
CA VAL A 179 -8.16 -11.85 -3.40
C VAL A 179 -6.74 -12.38 -3.58
N GLY A 180 -6.08 -12.00 -4.67
CA GLY A 180 -4.78 -12.47 -5.10
C GLY A 180 -3.65 -11.43 -5.01
N GLY A 181 -3.96 -10.16 -4.77
CA GLY A 181 -2.96 -9.10 -4.67
C GLY A 181 -3.55 -7.77 -4.22
N PHE A 182 -2.68 -6.83 -3.84
CA PHE A 182 -3.06 -5.55 -3.26
C PHE A 182 -2.33 -4.38 -3.91
N LEU A 183 -3.06 -3.51 -4.60
CA LEU A 183 -2.60 -2.18 -5.00
C LEU A 183 -2.72 -1.23 -3.82
N THR A 184 -1.56 -0.85 -3.29
CA THR A 184 -1.45 -0.09 -2.04
C THR A 184 -0.62 1.18 -2.20
N HIS A 185 -0.92 2.16 -1.37
CA HIS A 185 -0.13 3.37 -1.18
C HIS A 185 1.24 3.14 -0.52
N CYS A 186 1.53 1.91 -0.09
CA CYS A 186 2.75 1.52 0.61
C CYS A 186 2.89 2.05 2.04
N GLY A 187 1.76 2.38 2.69
CA GLY A 187 1.75 2.63 4.14
C GLY A 187 2.08 1.35 4.91
N TRP A 188 2.88 1.48 5.97
CA TRP A 188 3.47 0.33 6.66
C TRP A 188 2.43 -0.65 7.24
N SER A 189 1.34 -0.14 7.80
CA SER A 189 0.22 -0.99 8.28
C SER A 189 -0.43 -1.79 7.16
N SER A 190 -0.67 -1.17 5.99
CA SER A 190 -1.24 -1.84 4.82
C SER A 190 -0.31 -2.92 4.25
N VAL A 191 0.99 -2.65 4.22
CA VAL A 191 2.01 -3.65 3.85
C VAL A 191 1.97 -4.83 4.83
N ILE A 192 1.91 -4.56 6.13
CA ILE A 192 1.86 -5.60 7.16
C ILE A 192 0.62 -6.48 7.02
N GLU A 193 -0.56 -5.89 6.84
CA GLU A 193 -1.81 -6.64 6.66
C GLU A 193 -1.76 -7.55 5.42
N SER A 194 -1.25 -7.02 4.31
CA SER A 194 -1.19 -7.73 3.04
C SER A 194 -0.23 -8.91 3.08
N LEU A 195 1.02 -8.67 3.50
CA LEU A 195 2.03 -9.72 3.60
C LEU A 195 1.72 -10.69 4.74
N GLY A 196 1.10 -10.24 5.82
CA GLY A 196 0.59 -11.10 6.89
C GLY A 196 -0.53 -12.06 6.44
N LEU A 197 -1.14 -11.78 5.29
CA LEU A 197 -2.10 -12.66 4.61
C LEU A 197 -1.50 -13.32 3.36
N GLY A 198 -0.22 -13.11 3.09
CA GLY A 198 0.52 -13.69 1.97
C GLY A 198 0.11 -13.13 0.61
N LYS A 199 -0.36 -11.87 0.56
CA LYS A 199 -0.79 -11.23 -0.68
C LYS A 199 0.36 -10.40 -1.27
N PRO A 200 0.69 -10.56 -2.56
CA PRO A 200 1.67 -9.74 -3.26
C PRO A 200 1.20 -8.28 -3.41
N LEU A 201 2.16 -7.38 -3.58
CA LEU A 201 1.91 -5.94 -3.64
C LEU A 201 2.04 -5.37 -5.07
N ILE A 202 1.11 -4.50 -5.42
CA ILE A 202 1.21 -3.58 -6.56
C ILE A 202 1.46 -2.20 -5.93
N LEU A 203 2.69 -1.72 -6.02
CA LEU A 203 3.18 -0.62 -5.20
C LEU A 203 2.92 0.70 -5.92
N PHE A 204 2.12 1.54 -5.28
CA PHE A 204 1.75 2.88 -5.76
C PHE A 204 2.09 3.90 -4.67
N PRO A 205 3.37 4.27 -4.48
CA PRO A 205 3.73 5.25 -3.45
C PRO A 205 3.08 6.61 -3.77
N GLY A 206 2.25 7.11 -2.86
CA GLY A 206 1.42 8.31 -3.06
C GLY A 206 2.13 9.65 -2.82
N GLY A 207 3.45 9.71 -2.95
CA GLY A 207 4.25 10.95 -2.84
C GLY A 207 4.32 11.61 -1.45
N ASN A 208 3.75 10.98 -0.42
CA ASN A 208 3.77 11.48 0.96
C ASN A 208 4.65 10.58 1.85
N ALA A 209 5.28 11.20 2.86
CA ALA A 209 6.05 10.54 3.91
C ALA A 209 7.13 9.57 3.37
N ASP A 210 7.18 8.36 3.90
CA ASP A 210 8.17 7.31 3.63
C ASP A 210 7.68 6.27 2.60
N PHE A 211 6.51 6.46 2.00
CA PHE A 211 5.88 5.47 1.11
C PHE A 211 6.75 5.06 -0.07
N GLY A 212 7.50 5.99 -0.65
CA GLY A 212 8.47 5.71 -1.72
C GLY A 212 9.58 4.77 -1.25
N LEU A 213 10.11 4.98 -0.05
CA LEU A 213 11.14 4.12 0.55
C LEU A 213 10.57 2.72 0.79
N THR A 214 9.35 2.64 1.34
CA THR A 214 8.65 1.39 1.58
C THR A 214 8.39 0.63 0.27
N ALA A 215 7.95 1.31 -0.79
CA ALA A 215 7.75 0.72 -2.11
C ALA A 215 9.05 0.06 -2.61
N ARG A 216 10.15 0.81 -2.60
CA ARG A 216 11.44 0.32 -3.08
C ARG A 216 12.02 -0.80 -2.21
N LEU A 217 11.76 -0.78 -0.90
CA LEU A 217 12.08 -1.89 0.00
C LEU A 217 11.29 -3.15 -0.37
N MET A 218 9.97 -3.05 -0.55
CA MET A 218 9.13 -4.19 -0.94
C MET A 218 9.50 -4.75 -2.31
N HIS A 219 9.84 -3.87 -3.26
CA HIS A 219 10.35 -4.25 -4.57
C HIS A 219 11.67 -5.01 -4.45
N TRP A 220 12.63 -4.48 -3.68
CA TRP A 220 13.93 -5.11 -3.45
C TRP A 220 13.80 -6.48 -2.75
N LYS A 221 12.86 -6.60 -1.80
CA LYS A 221 12.48 -7.87 -1.15
C LYS A 221 11.70 -8.82 -2.07
N LYS A 222 11.40 -8.41 -3.31
CA LYS A 222 10.70 -9.19 -4.34
C LYS A 222 9.32 -9.68 -3.88
N VAL A 223 8.58 -8.83 -3.16
CA VAL A 223 7.19 -9.10 -2.73
C VAL A 223 6.17 -8.16 -3.39
N GLY A 224 6.64 -7.24 -4.25
CA GLY A 224 5.81 -6.34 -5.03
C GLY A 224 6.52 -5.73 -6.22
N PHE A 225 5.76 -5.20 -7.17
CA PHE A 225 6.29 -4.36 -8.24
C PHE A 225 5.78 -2.93 -8.10
N GLU A 226 6.66 -1.97 -8.34
CA GLU A 226 6.33 -0.55 -8.32
C GLU A 226 5.79 -0.13 -9.68
N ILE A 227 4.67 0.57 -9.68
CA ILE A 227 4.15 1.21 -10.89
C ILE A 227 5.15 2.28 -11.31
N GLU A 228 5.66 2.15 -12.53
CA GLU A 228 6.61 3.09 -13.10
C GLU A 228 5.98 4.49 -13.22
N ARG A 229 6.79 5.50 -12.89
CA ARG A 229 6.44 6.91 -12.88
C ARG A 229 7.55 7.71 -13.53
N ASN A 230 7.22 8.90 -14.02
CA ASN A 230 8.18 9.89 -14.43
C ASN A 230 9.01 10.34 -13.21
N ASP A 231 10.33 10.29 -13.33
CA ASP A 231 11.22 10.60 -12.20
C ASP A 231 11.15 12.06 -11.75
N VAL A 232 10.79 12.98 -12.65
CA VAL A 232 10.77 14.43 -12.41
C VAL A 232 9.48 14.87 -11.72
N ASP A 233 8.32 14.51 -12.29
CA ASP A 233 7.01 15.02 -11.82
C ASP A 233 6.11 13.95 -11.18
N GLY A 234 6.54 12.67 -11.18
CA GLY A 234 5.79 11.57 -10.57
C GLY A 234 4.56 11.12 -11.38
N SER A 235 4.34 11.68 -12.58
CA SER A 235 3.23 11.31 -13.46
C SER A 235 3.36 9.86 -13.95
N PHE A 236 2.24 9.23 -14.25
CA PHE A 236 2.18 7.85 -14.74
C PHE A 236 1.07 7.71 -15.76
N LYS A 237 1.12 6.63 -16.54
CA LYS A 237 0.13 6.31 -17.56
C LYS A 237 -0.60 5.03 -17.23
N SER A 238 -1.88 4.99 -17.59
CA SER A 238 -2.79 3.85 -17.41
C SER A 238 -2.23 2.54 -17.96
N ASP A 239 -1.46 2.57 -19.05
CA ASP A 239 -0.84 1.36 -19.60
C ASP A 239 0.21 0.76 -18.64
N LEU A 240 0.97 1.59 -17.93
CA LEU A 240 1.96 1.14 -16.94
C LEU A 240 1.27 0.55 -15.70
N VAL A 241 0.16 1.16 -15.28
CA VAL A 241 -0.69 0.63 -14.20
C VAL A 241 -1.22 -0.75 -14.59
N ALA A 242 -1.84 -0.88 -15.77
CA ALA A 242 -2.40 -2.14 -16.25
C ALA A 242 -1.33 -3.24 -16.41
N ALA A 243 -0.15 -2.88 -16.93
CA ALA A 243 0.98 -3.80 -17.09
C ALA A 243 1.49 -4.29 -15.73
N CYS A 244 1.65 -3.41 -14.74
CA CYS A 244 2.09 -3.78 -13.40
C CYS A 244 1.08 -4.71 -12.70
N ILE A 245 -0.22 -4.40 -12.79
CA ILE A 245 -1.28 -5.26 -12.26
C ILE A 245 -1.21 -6.66 -12.87
N LYS A 246 -1.11 -6.77 -14.20
CA LYS A 246 -1.00 -8.07 -14.91
C LYS A 246 0.25 -8.83 -14.51
N ARG A 247 1.40 -8.14 -14.41
CA ARG A 247 2.67 -8.74 -13.98
C ARG A 247 2.56 -9.38 -12.61
N VAL A 248 1.98 -8.68 -11.63
CA VAL A 248 1.83 -9.20 -10.27
C VAL A 248 0.81 -10.34 -10.20
N MET A 249 -0.33 -10.20 -10.88
CA MET A 249 -1.48 -11.09 -10.70
C MET A 249 -1.40 -12.38 -11.52
N GLY A 250 -0.89 -12.33 -12.75
CA GLY A 250 -1.03 -13.42 -13.71
C GLY A 250 0.24 -13.83 -14.44
N ASP A 251 1.14 -12.88 -14.74
CA ASP A 251 2.29 -13.19 -15.59
C ASP A 251 3.31 -14.09 -14.87
N PRO A 252 4.12 -14.88 -15.63
CA PRO A 252 5.18 -15.72 -15.08
C PRO A 252 6.20 -14.94 -14.24
N GLU A 253 6.51 -13.70 -14.60
CA GLU A 253 7.41 -12.84 -13.82
C GLU A 253 6.91 -12.58 -12.39
N GLY A 254 5.60 -12.55 -12.18
CA GLY A 254 4.99 -12.39 -10.87
C GLY A 254 4.93 -13.68 -10.05
N GLU A 255 5.25 -14.84 -10.61
CA GLU A 255 5.14 -16.13 -9.90
C GLU A 255 6.06 -16.17 -8.69
N GLN A 256 7.33 -15.79 -8.87
CA GLN A 256 8.28 -15.71 -7.77
C GLN A 256 7.85 -14.70 -6.71
N LEU A 257 7.24 -13.58 -7.13
CA LEU A 257 6.77 -12.54 -6.23
C LEU A 257 5.59 -13.03 -5.38
N ARG A 258 4.63 -13.75 -5.98
CA ARG A 258 3.52 -14.41 -5.28
C ARG A 258 4.02 -15.48 -4.30
N ALA A 259 5.01 -16.27 -4.70
CA ALA A 259 5.64 -17.27 -3.83
C ALA A 259 6.37 -16.62 -2.64
N ASN A 260 7.10 -15.53 -2.88
CA ASN A 260 7.79 -14.78 -1.83
C ASN A 260 6.81 -14.14 -0.85
N ALA A 261 5.73 -13.52 -1.34
CA ALA A 261 4.68 -12.97 -0.49
C ALA A 261 4.05 -14.05 0.39
N LEU A 262 3.82 -15.25 -0.15
CA LEU A 262 3.32 -16.37 0.63
C LEU A 262 4.33 -16.85 1.70
N ALA A 263 5.62 -16.93 1.36
CA ALA A 263 6.67 -17.34 2.29
C ALA A 263 6.87 -16.31 3.41
N ILE A 264 6.88 -15.02 3.09
CA ILE A 264 7.11 -13.94 4.06
C ILE A 264 5.95 -13.80 5.06
N LYS A 265 4.80 -14.40 4.76
CA LYS A 265 3.66 -14.50 5.69
C LYS A 265 4.04 -15.08 7.04
N GLU A 266 4.99 -16.00 7.10
CA GLU A 266 5.46 -16.58 8.37
C GLU A 266 6.06 -15.52 9.31
N ILE A 267 6.63 -14.46 8.74
CA ILE A 267 7.21 -13.33 9.47
C ILE A 267 6.12 -12.26 9.72
N PHE A 268 5.40 -11.86 8.67
CA PHE A 268 4.44 -10.74 8.72
C PHE A 268 3.11 -11.07 9.39
N GLY A 269 2.70 -12.34 9.36
CA GLY A 269 1.50 -12.83 10.01
C GLY A 269 1.76 -13.31 11.44
N ASN A 270 2.99 -13.18 11.95
CA ASN A 270 3.32 -13.60 13.31
C ASN A 270 2.70 -12.63 14.33
N VAL A 271 1.75 -13.13 15.10
CA VAL A 271 1.06 -12.45 16.20
C VAL A 271 1.64 -12.78 17.57
N LYS A 272 2.69 -13.61 17.64
CA LYS A 272 3.34 -14.08 18.87
C LYS A 272 4.63 -13.33 19.16
#